data_AF-A0AAV5ZF29-F1
#
_entry.id   AF-A0AAV5ZF29-F1
#
_cell.length_a   1.000
_cell.length_b   1.000
_cell.length_c   1.000
_cell.angle_alpha   90.00
_cell.angle_beta   90.00
_cell.angle_gamma   90.00
#
_symmetry.space_group_name_H-M   'P 1'
#
loop_
_entity.id
_entity.type
_entity.pdbx_description
1 polymer ?
#
loop_
_entity_poly.entity_id
_entity_poly.type
_entity_poly.pdbx_seq_one_letter_code
_entity_poly.pdbx_strand_id
1 'polypeptide(L)' 'MQVTAFSTPEQPNWRWRISKYSGEVVEESREVFQTIAVALDAGRTRLGELDAADEPERRGWGRPLSFGRRAAR' A
#
# COMPACT_ATOMS: atom_id res chain seq x y z
N MET A 1 5.40 6.10 -3.56
CA MET A 1 5.03 5.44 -4.83
C MET A 1 3.74 6.10 -5.35
N GLN A 2 3.28 5.75 -6.55
CA GLN A 2 2.11 6.36 -7.22
C GLN A 2 1.19 5.26 -7.78
N VAL A 3 -0.12 5.46 -7.67
CA VAL A 3 -1.15 4.66 -8.36
C VAL A 3 -1.61 5.41 -9.59
N THR A 4 -1.64 4.73 -10.73
CA THR A 4 -2.17 5.26 -12.00
C THR A 4 -3.19 4.30 -12.55
N ALA A 5 -4.35 4.81 -12.97
CA ALA A 5 -5.33 4.02 -13.72
C ALA A 5 -5.14 4.23 -15.22
N PHE A 6 -5.21 3.16 -15.99
CA PHE A 6 -5.05 3.17 -17.44
C PHE A 6 -6.00 2.19 -18.10
N SER A 7 -6.34 2.43 -19.36
CA SER A 7 -7.15 1.56 -20.21
C SER A 7 -6.54 1.54 -21.60
N THR A 8 -6.66 0.44 -22.34
CA THR A 8 -6.18 0.36 -23.73
C THR A 8 -7.34 0.44 -24.72
N PRO A 9 -7.13 0.93 -25.94
CA PRO A 9 -8.19 0.96 -26.96
C PRO A 9 -8.78 -0.43 -27.27
N GLU A 10 -7.97 -1.49 -27.17
CA GLU A 10 -8.40 -2.87 -27.39
C GLU A 10 -9.19 -3.47 -26.21
N GLN A 11 -8.98 -2.95 -25.00
CA GLN A 11 -9.67 -3.36 -23.79
C GLN A 11 -10.08 -2.10 -23.01
N PRO A 12 -11.29 -1.57 -23.24
CA PRO A 12 -11.74 -0.31 -22.64
C PRO A 12 -11.99 -0.38 -21.13
N ASN A 13 -11.67 -1.53 -20.51
CA ASN A 13 -11.71 -1.67 -19.08
C ASN A 13 -10.46 -1.04 -18.44
N TRP A 14 -10.62 -0.54 -17.23
CA TRP A 14 -9.57 0.10 -16.47
C TRP A 14 -8.73 -0.92 -15.71
N ARG A 15 -7.43 -0.69 -15.65
CA ARG A 15 -6.49 -1.37 -14.76
C ARG A 15 -5.76 -0.32 -13.96
N TRP A 16 -5.25 -0.70 -12.80
CA TRP A 16 -4.36 0.16 -12.04
C TRP A 16 -2.93 -0.37 -12.11
N ARG A 17 -1.97 0.55 -12.01
CA ARG A 17 -0.54 0.27 -11.91
C ARG A 17 0.06 1.08 -10.79
N ILE A 18 0.88 0.43 -9.97
CA ILE A 18 1.70 1.09 -8.96
C ILE A 18 3.10 1.27 -9.55
N SER A 19 3.59 2.50 -9.52
CA SER A 19 4.95 2.83 -9.96
C SER A 19 5.70 3.60 -8.89
N LYS A 20 7.02 3.43 -8.86
CA LYS A 20 7.91 4.32 -8.11
C LYS A 20 7.97 5.68 -8.81
N TYR A 21 8.45 6.68 -8.08
CA TYR A 21 8.67 8.02 -8.63
C TYR A 21 9.73 8.04 -9.75
N SER A 22 10.57 7.02 -9.84
CA SER A 22 11.50 6.81 -10.96
C SER A 22 10.80 6.36 -12.27
N GLY A 23 9.51 6.04 -12.23
CA GLY A 23 8.75 5.48 -13.35
C GLY A 23 8.76 3.95 -13.42
N GLU A 24 9.57 3.28 -12.58
CA GLU A 24 9.60 1.81 -12.46
C GLU A 24 8.24 1.27 -12.04
N VAL A 25 7.77 0.22 -12.74
CA VAL A 25 6.52 -0.49 -12.40
C VAL A 25 6.81 -1.45 -11.27
N VAL A 26 6.09 -1.31 -10.17
CA VAL A 26 6.17 -2.24 -9.04
C VAL A 26 5.14 -3.34 -9.21
N GLU A 27 3.89 -2.96 -9.48
CA GLU A 27 2.79 -3.91 -9.60
C GLU A 27 1.73 -3.37 -10.57
N GLU A 28 1.00 -4.29 -11.23
CA GLU A 28 -0.12 -4.00 -12.11
C GLU A 28 -1.30 -4.92 -11.79
N SER A 29 -2.51 -4.37 -11.85
CA SER A 29 -3.73 -5.14 -11.63
C SER A 29 -3.94 -6.17 -12.73
N ARG A 30 -4.13 -7.43 -12.33
CA ARG A 30 -4.63 -8.48 -13.23
C ARG A 30 -6.13 -8.34 -13.48
N GLU A 31 -6.82 -7.81 -12.47
CA GLU A 31 -8.25 -7.49 -12.54
C GLU A 31 -8.49 -6.25 -13.40
N VAL A 32 -9.69 -6.23 -13.98
CA VAL A 32 -10.18 -5.15 -14.82
C VAL A 32 -11.41 -4.52 -14.17
N PHE A 33 -11.51 -3.20 -14.28
CA PHE A 33 -12.52 -2.39 -13.60
C PHE A 33 -13.33 -1.60 -14.61
N GLN A 34 -14.61 -1.41 -14.33
CA GLN A 34 -15.53 -0.67 -15.21
C GLN A 34 -15.26 0.84 -15.23
N THR A 35 -14.70 1.39 -14.15
CA THR A 35 -14.46 2.83 -14.04
C THR A 35 -13.07 3.14 -13.51
N ILE A 36 -12.55 4.29 -13.89
CA ILE A 36 -11.27 4.81 -13.41
C ILE A 36 -11.25 4.95 -11.88
N ALA A 37 -12.38 5.34 -11.27
CA ALA A 37 -12.48 5.54 -9.83
C ALA A 37 -12.32 4.23 -9.06
N VAL A 38 -12.96 3.15 -9.52
CA VAL A 38 -12.85 1.83 -8.89
C VAL A 38 -11.42 1.29 -9.04
N ALA A 39 -10.80 1.46 -10.21
CA ALA A 39 -9.41 1.06 -10.41
C ALA A 39 -8.45 1.81 -9.47
N LEU A 40 -8.62 3.13 -9.32
CA LEU A 40 -7.78 3.93 -8.43
C LEU A 40 -7.96 3.55 -6.96
N ASP A 41 -9.18 3.28 -6.53
CA ASP A 41 -9.47 2.88 -5.14
C ASP A 41 -8.84 1.51 -4.81
N ALA A 42 -9.02 0.53 -5.70
CA ALA A 42 -8.38 -0.78 -5.59
C ALA A 42 -6.84 -0.65 -5.57
N GLY A 43 -6.27 0.15 -6.47
CA GLY A 43 -4.82 0.37 -6.50
C GLY A 43 -4.27 1.11 -5.29
N ARG A 44 -5.03 2.05 -4.71
CA ARG A 44 -4.64 2.75 -3.46
C ARG A 44 -4.66 1.81 -2.26
N THR A 45 -5.65 0.94 -2.19
CA THR A 45 -5.72 -0.11 -1.17
C THR A 45 -4.48 -0.99 -1.26
N ARG A 46 -4.16 -1.48 -2.47
CA ARG A 46 -2.98 -2.31 -2.70
C ARG A 46 -1.66 -1.60 -2.41
N LEU A 47 -1.55 -0.31 -2.73
CA LEU A 47 -0.38 0.49 -2.37
C LEU A 47 -0.21 0.57 -0.84
N GLY A 48 -1.29 0.77 -0.08
CA GLY A 48 -1.24 0.78 1.38
C GLY A 48 -0.75 -0.54 1.97
N GLU A 49 -1.14 -1.68 1.38
CA GLU A 49 -0.63 -3.00 1.77
C GLU A 49 0.86 -3.16 1.48
N LEU A 50 1.32 -2.71 0.31
CA LEU A 50 2.74 -2.72 -0.08
C LEU A 50 3.58 -1.86 0.86
N ASP A 51 3.18 -0.61 1.10
CA ASP A 51 3.87 0.29 2.02
C ASP A 51 3.93 -0.29 3.46
N ALA A 52 2.86 -0.98 3.90
CA ALA A 52 2.84 -1.64 5.21
C ALA A 52 3.75 -2.89 5.28
N ALA A 53 3.91 -3.62 4.18
CA ALA A 53 4.82 -4.77 4.09
C ALA A 53 6.30 -4.34 4.00
N ASP A 54 6.56 -3.20 3.36
CA ASP A 54 7.90 -2.60 3.26
C ASP A 54 8.36 -1.96 4.58
N GLU A 55 7.47 -1.62 5.52
CA GLU A 55 7.87 -1.08 6.83
C GLU A 55 8.44 -2.20 7.73
N PRO A 56 9.77 -2.30 7.93
CA PRO A 56 10.33 -3.31 8.79
C PRO A 56 10.07 -2.91 10.24
N GLU A 57 9.19 -3.65 10.91
CA GLU A 57 9.29 -3.91 12.35
C GLU A 57 9.46 -2.66 13.26
N ARG A 58 8.84 -1.53 12.94
CA ARG A 58 8.81 -0.36 13.87
C ARG A 58 7.85 -0.56 15.06
N ARG A 59 7.16 -1.70 15.14
CA ARG A 59 6.28 -2.07 16.26
C ARG A 59 7.01 -2.60 17.51
N GLY A 60 8.35 -2.71 17.50
CA GLY A 60 9.13 -3.26 18.62
C GLY A 60 9.62 -2.28 19.69
N TRP A 61 9.67 -0.97 19.42
CA TRP A 61 10.44 -0.01 20.25
C TRP A 61 9.58 0.95 21.08
N GLY A 62 8.45 0.48 21.61
CA GLY A 62 7.47 1.35 22.27
C GLY A 62 6.82 0.82 23.56
N ARG A 63 7.26 -0.30 24.14
CA ARG A 63 6.82 -0.66 25.50
C ARG A 63 7.86 -0.14 26.51
N PRO A 64 7.62 0.96 27.24
CA PRO A 64 8.36 1.16 28.46
C PRO A 64 7.99 0.00 29.39
N LEU A 65 8.97 -0.85 29.67
CA LEU A 65 8.87 -1.84 30.74
C LEU A 65 8.47 -1.08 32.00
N SER A 66 7.22 -1.26 32.42
CA SER A 66 6.73 -0.80 33.71
C SER A 66 7.43 -1.63 34.78
N PHE A 67 8.68 -1.30 35.09
CA PHE A 67 9.30 -1.80 36.31
C PHE A 67 8.61 -1.11 37.46
N GLY A 68 7.58 -1.79 37.97
CA GLY A 68 6.89 -1.42 39.18
C GLY A 68 7.90 -1.21 40.30
N ARG A 69 7.87 0.01 40.87
CA ARG A 69 8.42 0.32 42.18
C ARG A 69 8.00 -0.77 43.16
N ARG A 70 8.94 -1.59 43.62
CA ARG A 70 8.76 -2.31 44.88
C ARG A 70 8.92 -1.29 46.01
N ALA A 71 7.80 -1.05 46.69
CA ALA A 71 7.74 -0.27 47.90
C ALA A 71 8.60 -0.93 49.01
N ALA A 72 9.16 -0.08 49.85
CA ALA A 72 9.91 -0.42 51.05
C ALA A 72 9.05 -1.16 52.09
N ARG A 73 9.66 -2.11 52.80
CA ARG A 73 9.87 -2.08 54.26
C ARG A 73 10.74 -3.25 54.71
#